data_AF-A0A9P5Q8T7-F1
#
_entry.id   AF-A0A9P5Q8T7-F1
#
_cell.length_a   1.000
_cell.length_b   1.000
_cell.length_c   1.000
_cell.angle_alpha   90.00
_cell.angle_beta   90.00
_cell.angle_gamma   90.00
#
_symmetry.space_group_name_H-M   'P 1'
#
loop_
_entity.id
_entity.type
_entity.pdbx_description
1 polymer ?
#
loop_
_entity_poly.entity_id
_entity_poly.type
_entity_poly.pdbx_seq_one_letter_code
_entity_poly.pdbx_strand_id
1 'polypeptide(L)'
;MDVPHKYHGLEILADCVSLVGVSGLSFCISQRVPRGLRQWKHLTWGRACVLLVLLDSWLFVFFSGLLSSGIGLSWSFLACELGTLACITFYAVSKILIYAFLSEKVYIVWTGGNQTSRLKAKVYRVCAVVLLGYFVIGVLMVIGRDSTIRDGVCVIGLKSYATLSLISYDISLNIFLTTMFLWPLWVSNPMSPRLRAVAKRTLYGACTSLVSSAINIAILFSLGGKEIGYICLTSCTIDVMINSFALFWQVLICRSLQLY
;
A
#
# COMPACT_ATOMS: atom_id res chain seq x y z
N MET A 1 3.33 31.01 -10.04
CA MET A 1 2.79 31.54 -8.78
C MET A 1 3.58 30.86 -7.69
N ASP A 2 4.29 31.62 -6.87
CA ASP A 2 5.18 31.04 -5.87
C ASP A 2 4.38 30.46 -4.70
N VAL A 3 4.80 29.29 -4.21
CA VAL A 3 4.22 28.66 -3.02
C VAL A 3 4.42 29.61 -1.83
N PRO A 4 3.40 29.86 -1.00
CA PRO A 4 3.55 30.76 0.15
C PRO A 4 4.71 30.31 1.05
N HIS A 5 5.54 31.25 1.52
CA HIS A 5 6.75 30.97 2.35
C HIS A 5 6.49 30.01 3.52
N LYS A 6 5.27 29.98 4.06
CA LYS A 6 4.85 29.09 5.14
C LYS A 6 4.97 27.60 4.80
N TYR A 7 4.90 27.22 3.52
CA TYR A 7 4.87 25.81 3.07
C TYR A 7 6.18 25.31 2.46
N HIS A 8 7.19 26.18 2.35
CA HIS A 8 8.47 25.86 1.71
C HIS A 8 9.21 24.69 2.37
N GLY A 9 9.18 24.60 3.71
CA GLY A 9 9.79 23.47 4.42
C GLY A 9 9.11 22.13 4.16
N LEU A 10 7.80 22.15 3.88
CA LEU A 10 7.03 20.95 3.56
C LEU A 10 7.32 20.48 2.12
N GLU A 11 7.52 21.41 1.21
CA GLU A 11 7.93 21.14 -0.18
C GLU A 11 9.32 20.48 -0.22
N ILE A 12 10.29 21.02 0.52
CA ILE A 12 11.63 20.41 0.65
C ILE A 12 11.53 19.00 1.25
N LEU A 13 10.68 18.80 2.27
CA LEU A 13 10.46 17.48 2.85
C LEU A 13 9.88 16.50 1.81
N ALA A 14 8.89 16.93 1.03
CA ALA A 14 8.31 16.13 -0.05
C ALA A 14 9.36 15.72 -1.07
N ASP A 15 10.25 16.63 -1.46
CA ASP A 15 11.36 16.35 -2.36
C ASP A 15 12.35 15.34 -1.81
N CYS A 16 12.79 15.52 -0.56
CA CYS A 16 13.68 14.58 0.10
C CYS A 16 13.04 13.18 0.18
N VAL A 17 11.76 13.11 0.56
CA VAL A 17 11.01 11.85 0.61
C VAL A 17 10.91 11.21 -0.77
N SER A 18 10.60 11.99 -1.80
CA SER A 18 10.50 11.48 -3.17
C SER A 18 11.83 10.97 -3.72
N LEU A 19 12.92 11.70 -3.53
CA LEU A 19 14.25 11.28 -3.99
C LEU A 19 14.75 10.02 -3.27
N VAL A 20 14.61 9.97 -1.95
CA VAL A 20 14.95 8.79 -1.15
C VAL A 20 14.06 7.61 -1.53
N GLY A 21 12.76 7.85 -1.70
CA GLY A 21 11.78 6.84 -2.07
C GLY A 21 12.04 6.22 -3.44
N VAL A 22 12.22 7.03 -4.48
CA VAL A 22 12.56 6.56 -5.83
C VAL A 22 13.87 5.77 -5.82
N SER A 23 14.90 6.27 -5.13
CA SER A 23 16.21 5.60 -5.06
C SER A 23 16.12 4.25 -4.34
N GLY A 24 15.48 4.24 -3.16
CA GLY A 24 15.31 3.04 -2.35
C GLY A 24 14.44 1.98 -3.01
N LEU A 25 13.32 2.39 -3.62
CA LEU A 25 12.44 1.48 -4.35
C LEU A 25 13.11 0.94 -5.62
N SER A 26 13.88 1.76 -6.34
CA SER A 26 14.68 1.29 -7.49
C SER A 26 15.68 0.20 -7.08
N PHE A 27 16.38 0.40 -5.96
CA PHE A 27 17.25 -0.62 -5.39
C PHE A 27 16.47 -1.90 -5.05
N CYS A 28 15.33 -1.80 -4.33
CA CYS A 28 14.49 -2.95 -4.01
C CYS A 28 13.99 -3.71 -5.26
N ILE A 29 13.58 -2.99 -6.30
CA ILE A 29 13.15 -3.57 -7.58
C ILE A 29 14.34 -4.31 -8.22
N SER A 30 15.50 -3.67 -8.35
CA SER A 30 16.68 -4.28 -8.97
C SER A 30 17.10 -5.62 -8.34
N GLN A 31 16.90 -5.76 -7.02
CA GLN A 31 17.20 -6.98 -6.28
C GLN A 31 16.16 -8.10 -6.49
N ARG A 32 14.98 -7.77 -7.00
CA ARG A 32 13.82 -8.68 -7.10
C ARG A 32 13.43 -9.05 -8.52
N VAL A 33 13.75 -8.22 -9.51
CA VAL A 33 13.41 -8.50 -10.90
C VAL A 33 14.05 -9.83 -11.33
N PRO A 34 13.28 -10.80 -11.86
CA PRO A 34 13.83 -12.04 -12.39
C PRO A 34 14.72 -11.75 -13.60
N ARG A 35 15.94 -12.31 -13.62
CA ARG A 35 16.96 -12.02 -14.64
C ARG A 35 16.73 -12.77 -15.96
N GLY A 36 15.83 -13.75 -16.02
CA GLY A 36 15.57 -14.54 -17.23
C GLY A 36 14.09 -14.83 -17.48
N LEU A 37 13.69 -14.86 -18.77
CA LEU A 37 12.31 -15.09 -19.23
C LEU A 37 11.67 -16.39 -18.67
N ARG A 38 12.46 -17.44 -18.50
CA ARG A 38 11.98 -18.71 -17.92
C ARG A 38 11.60 -18.55 -16.44
N GLN A 39 12.27 -17.67 -15.70
CA GLN A 39 11.96 -17.39 -14.30
C GLN A 39 10.68 -16.56 -14.15
N TRP A 40 10.36 -15.70 -15.13
CA TRP A 40 9.09 -14.98 -15.18
C TRP A 40 7.89 -15.93 -15.32
N LYS A 41 8.02 -17.00 -16.13
CA LYS A 41 6.95 -18.00 -16.30
C LYS A 41 6.67 -18.82 -15.04
N HIS A 42 7.65 -18.99 -14.14
CA HIS A 42 7.50 -19.76 -12.90
C HIS A 42 7.36 -18.87 -11.66
N LEU A 43 6.99 -17.59 -11.84
CA LEU A 43 6.84 -16.65 -10.74
C LEU A 43 5.61 -17.01 -9.90
N THR A 44 5.80 -17.19 -8.59
CA THR A 44 4.68 -17.43 -7.67
C THR A 44 3.84 -16.16 -7.51
N TRP A 45 2.54 -16.31 -7.30
CA TRP A 45 1.60 -15.19 -7.15
C TRP A 45 2.07 -14.18 -6.08
N GLY A 46 2.48 -14.66 -4.89
CA GLY A 46 3.00 -13.78 -3.85
C GLY A 46 4.27 -13.00 -4.23
N ARG A 47 5.14 -13.55 -5.10
CA ARG A 47 6.31 -12.80 -5.61
C ARG A 47 5.89 -11.77 -6.67
N ALA A 48 4.90 -12.10 -7.49
CA ALA A 48 4.32 -11.15 -8.44
C ALA A 48 3.69 -9.95 -7.71
N CYS A 49 2.89 -10.19 -6.66
CA CYS A 49 2.31 -9.10 -5.84
C CYS A 49 3.38 -8.17 -5.28
N VAL A 50 4.49 -8.70 -4.73
CA VAL A 50 5.55 -7.84 -4.18
C VAL A 50 6.24 -7.01 -5.26
N LEU A 51 6.50 -7.58 -6.44
CA LEU A 51 7.06 -6.82 -7.56
C LEU A 51 6.09 -5.73 -8.03
N LEU A 52 4.80 -6.02 -8.10
CA LEU A 52 3.77 -5.05 -8.47
C LEU A 52 3.65 -3.94 -7.44
N VAL A 53 3.67 -4.24 -6.13
CA VAL A 53 3.64 -3.20 -5.08
C VAL A 53 4.88 -2.30 -5.18
N LEU A 54 6.06 -2.88 -5.37
CA LEU A 54 7.30 -2.10 -5.50
C LEU A 54 7.26 -1.18 -6.73
N LEU A 55 6.77 -1.68 -7.86
CA LEU A 55 6.63 -0.90 -9.09
C LEU A 55 5.57 0.20 -8.94
N ASP A 56 4.40 -0.14 -8.39
CA ASP A 56 3.30 0.80 -8.13
C ASP A 56 3.74 1.93 -7.17
N SER A 57 4.41 1.58 -6.08
CA SER A 57 4.98 2.55 -5.15
C SER A 57 6.04 3.42 -5.82
N TRP A 58 6.92 2.85 -6.65
CA TRP A 58 7.94 3.62 -7.37
C TRP A 58 7.30 4.63 -8.32
N LEU A 59 6.30 4.20 -9.10
CA LEU A 59 5.55 5.07 -9.98
C LEU A 59 4.87 6.17 -9.18
N PHE A 60 4.21 5.85 -8.07
CA PHE A 60 3.54 6.84 -7.25
C PHE A 60 4.49 7.89 -6.68
N VAL A 61 5.62 7.47 -6.10
CA VAL A 61 6.62 8.39 -5.54
C VAL A 61 7.20 9.30 -6.63
N PHE A 62 7.47 8.73 -7.81
CA PHE A 62 7.95 9.48 -8.98
C PHE A 62 6.91 10.52 -9.46
N PHE A 63 5.65 10.10 -9.66
CA PHE A 63 4.57 10.99 -10.08
C PHE A 63 4.26 12.06 -9.04
N SER A 64 4.27 11.71 -7.75
CA SER A 64 4.08 12.63 -6.63
C SER A 64 5.17 13.71 -6.58
N GLY A 65 6.44 13.32 -6.75
CA GLY A 65 7.57 14.25 -6.84
C GLY A 65 7.49 15.16 -8.08
N LEU A 66 7.14 14.59 -9.23
CA LEU A 66 6.97 15.35 -10.48
C LEU A 66 5.84 16.40 -10.36
N LEU A 67 4.72 16.03 -9.73
CA LEU A 67 3.59 16.94 -9.53
C LEU A 67 3.87 17.99 -8.45
N SER A 68 4.55 17.61 -7.37
CA SER A 68 4.88 18.55 -6.28
C SER A 68 5.87 19.62 -6.75
N SER A 69 6.96 19.22 -7.40
CA SER A 69 8.14 20.08 -7.54
C SER A 69 8.59 20.30 -8.98
N GLY A 70 8.14 19.45 -9.92
CA GLY A 70 8.42 19.61 -11.34
C GLY A 70 7.40 20.53 -12.03
N ILE A 71 6.15 20.07 -12.11
CA ILE A 71 5.04 20.80 -12.75
C ILE A 71 4.42 21.80 -11.75
N GLY A 72 4.36 21.40 -10.48
CA GLY A 72 3.75 22.13 -9.39
C GLY A 72 2.22 21.96 -9.32
N LEU A 73 1.73 21.49 -8.17
CA LEU A 73 0.32 21.13 -7.95
C LEU A 73 -0.65 22.30 -8.10
N SER A 74 -0.22 23.51 -7.73
CA SER A 74 -1.08 24.70 -7.69
C SER A 74 -1.07 25.51 -8.99
N TRP A 75 -0.27 25.11 -9.99
CA TRP A 75 -0.09 25.91 -11.21
C TRP A 75 -1.26 25.80 -12.19
N SER A 76 -1.98 24.68 -12.18
CA SER A 76 -3.17 24.49 -13.01
C SER A 76 -4.19 23.62 -12.30
N PHE A 77 -5.47 23.85 -12.62
CA PHE A 77 -6.55 22.98 -12.13
C PHE A 77 -6.33 21.51 -12.53
N LEU A 78 -5.81 21.30 -13.75
CA LEU A 78 -5.47 19.95 -14.24
C LEU A 78 -4.40 19.28 -13.38
N ALA A 79 -3.32 19.99 -13.02
CA ALA A 79 -2.27 19.43 -12.15
C ALA A 79 -2.83 19.05 -10.76
N CYS A 80 -3.72 19.89 -10.21
CA CYS A 80 -4.37 19.62 -8.92
C CYS A 80 -5.33 18.41 -8.99
N GLU A 81 -6.11 18.28 -10.07
CA GLU A 81 -6.96 17.11 -10.30
C GLU A 81 -6.13 15.84 -10.49
N LEU A 82 -5.07 15.90 -11.31
CA LEU A 82 -4.15 14.79 -11.52
C LEU A 82 -3.47 14.35 -10.23
N GLY A 83 -3.09 15.28 -9.35
CA GLY A 83 -2.55 14.97 -8.03
C GLY A 83 -3.54 14.18 -7.17
N THR A 84 -4.80 14.60 -7.14
CA THR A 84 -5.86 13.90 -6.41
C THR A 84 -6.10 12.50 -6.99
N LEU A 85 -6.19 12.39 -8.32
CA LEU A 85 -6.43 11.13 -9.01
C LEU A 85 -5.27 10.15 -8.84
N ALA A 86 -4.04 10.63 -8.99
CA ALA A 86 -2.83 9.83 -8.77
C ALA A 86 -2.80 9.31 -7.33
N CYS A 87 -3.00 10.18 -6.34
CA CYS A 87 -3.03 9.81 -4.94
C CYS A 87 -4.05 8.69 -4.67
N ILE A 88 -5.31 8.88 -5.09
CA ILE A 88 -6.38 7.89 -4.87
C ILE A 88 -6.08 6.57 -5.58
N THR A 89 -5.67 6.64 -6.85
CA THR A 89 -5.49 5.45 -7.69
C THR A 89 -4.32 4.61 -7.22
N PHE A 90 -3.14 5.20 -7.06
CA PHE A 90 -1.96 4.49 -6.60
C PHE A 90 -2.14 3.97 -5.17
N TYR A 91 -2.77 4.75 -4.28
CA TYR A 91 -3.08 4.28 -2.93
C TYR A 91 -4.00 3.04 -2.95
N ALA A 92 -5.10 3.11 -3.70
CA ALA A 92 -6.03 1.99 -3.82
C ALA A 92 -5.38 0.74 -4.44
N VAL A 93 -4.57 0.91 -5.50
CA VAL A 93 -3.85 -0.19 -6.16
C VAL A 93 -2.85 -0.83 -5.20
N SER A 94 -2.01 -0.02 -4.53
CA SER A 94 -1.08 -0.48 -3.50
C SER A 94 -1.80 -1.32 -2.43
N LYS A 95 -2.93 -0.84 -1.92
CA LYS A 95 -3.74 -1.53 -0.91
C LYS A 95 -4.30 -2.87 -1.40
N ILE A 96 -4.89 -2.90 -2.59
CA ILE A 96 -5.41 -4.13 -3.20
C ILE A 96 -4.28 -5.16 -3.35
N LEU A 97 -3.11 -4.74 -3.82
CA LEU A 97 -1.96 -5.63 -4.00
C LEU A 97 -1.39 -6.15 -2.66
N ILE A 98 -1.30 -5.29 -1.64
CA ILE A 98 -0.88 -5.68 -0.28
C ILE A 98 -1.86 -6.71 0.29
N TYR A 99 -3.16 -6.45 0.21
CA TYR A 99 -4.17 -7.38 0.72
C TYR A 99 -4.21 -8.69 -0.09
N ALA A 100 -3.98 -8.63 -1.40
CA ALA A 100 -3.82 -9.83 -2.23
C ALA A 100 -2.61 -10.67 -1.77
N PHE A 101 -1.48 -10.02 -1.48
CA PHE A 101 -0.31 -10.70 -0.91
C PHE A 101 -0.61 -11.33 0.45
N LEU A 102 -1.25 -10.59 1.36
CA LEU A 102 -1.60 -11.09 2.69
C LEU A 102 -2.56 -12.28 2.58
N SER A 103 -3.54 -12.23 1.68
CA SER A 103 -4.47 -13.35 1.43
C SER A 103 -3.76 -14.63 0.97
N GLU A 104 -2.75 -14.51 0.11
CA GLU A 104 -1.92 -15.66 -0.32
C GLU A 104 -1.14 -16.24 0.88
N LYS A 105 -0.65 -15.39 1.79
CA LYS A 105 0.04 -15.83 3.00
C LYS A 105 -0.90 -16.51 3.99
N VAL A 106 -2.09 -15.96 4.21
CA VAL A 106 -3.15 -16.59 5.02
C VAL A 106 -3.46 -17.96 4.44
N TYR A 107 -3.69 -18.04 3.12
CA TYR A 107 -3.95 -19.30 2.44
C TYR A 107 -2.87 -20.36 2.71
N ILE A 108 -1.59 -20.02 2.53
CA ILE A 108 -0.47 -20.94 2.75
C ILE A 108 -0.40 -21.42 4.21
N VAL A 109 -0.64 -20.53 5.18
CA VAL A 109 -0.61 -20.87 6.61
C VAL A 109 -1.77 -21.81 6.96
N TRP A 110 -2.97 -21.52 6.46
CA TRP A 110 -4.18 -22.30 6.75
C TRP A 110 -4.23 -23.66 6.07
N THR A 111 -3.58 -23.84 4.91
CA THR A 111 -3.45 -25.16 4.28
C THR A 111 -2.28 -25.98 4.82
N GLY A 112 -1.50 -25.44 5.77
CA GLY A 112 -0.31 -26.12 6.29
C GLY A 112 0.77 -26.35 5.21
N GLY A 113 0.74 -25.58 4.12
CA GLY A 113 1.60 -25.78 2.96
C GLY A 113 1.16 -26.92 2.02
N ASN A 114 0.00 -27.55 2.25
CA ASN A 114 -0.51 -28.61 1.39
C ASN A 114 -1.07 -28.02 0.08
N GLN A 115 -0.83 -28.66 -1.06
CA GLN A 115 -1.17 -28.15 -2.40
C GLN A 115 -2.66 -28.33 -2.75
N THR A 116 -3.56 -27.78 -1.94
CA THR A 116 -4.95 -27.64 -2.39
C THR A 116 -5.03 -26.62 -3.54
N SER A 117 -6.03 -26.72 -4.41
CA SER A 117 -6.27 -25.66 -5.40
C SER A 117 -6.81 -24.41 -4.69
N ARG A 118 -6.29 -23.22 -5.05
CA ARG A 118 -6.65 -21.92 -4.44
C ARG A 118 -8.16 -21.70 -4.37
N LEU A 119 -8.86 -21.96 -5.48
CA LEU A 119 -10.31 -21.74 -5.59
C LEU A 119 -11.14 -22.74 -4.76
N LYS A 120 -10.57 -23.89 -4.40
CA LYS A 120 -11.23 -24.90 -3.58
C LYS A 120 -11.16 -24.56 -2.08
N ALA A 121 -10.11 -23.87 -1.65
CA ALA A 121 -9.94 -23.49 -0.27
C ALA A 121 -10.97 -22.43 0.15
N LYS A 122 -11.75 -22.74 1.20
CA LYS A 122 -12.78 -21.85 1.74
C LYS A 122 -12.19 -20.50 2.17
N VAL A 123 -11.04 -20.53 2.84
CA VAL A 123 -10.35 -19.32 3.34
C VAL A 123 -9.97 -18.39 2.20
N TYR A 124 -9.41 -18.92 1.11
CA TYR A 124 -9.03 -18.10 -0.05
C TYR A 124 -10.24 -17.47 -0.74
N ARG A 125 -11.37 -18.18 -0.84
CA ARG A 125 -12.63 -17.62 -1.37
C ARG A 125 -13.17 -16.48 -0.51
N VAL A 126 -13.13 -16.62 0.82
CA VAL A 126 -13.53 -15.55 1.73
C VAL A 126 -12.61 -14.33 1.54
N CYS A 127 -11.29 -14.52 1.54
CA CYS A 127 -10.35 -13.43 1.28
C CYS A 127 -10.55 -12.78 -0.10
N ALA A 128 -10.90 -13.54 -1.13
CA ALA A 128 -11.17 -13.02 -2.47
C ALA A 128 -12.44 -12.16 -2.53
N VAL A 129 -13.53 -12.56 -1.85
CA VAL A 129 -14.76 -11.75 -1.73
C VAL A 129 -14.46 -10.45 -0.99
N VAL A 130 -13.66 -10.53 0.07
CA VAL A 130 -13.22 -9.39 0.85
C VAL A 130 -12.33 -8.45 0.00
N LEU A 131 -11.45 -8.97 -0.84
CA LEU A 131 -10.69 -8.14 -1.79
C LEU A 131 -11.57 -7.46 -2.84
N LEU A 132 -12.61 -8.14 -3.32
CA LEU A 132 -13.57 -7.57 -4.27
C LEU A 132 -14.32 -6.37 -3.66
N GLY A 133 -14.64 -6.43 -2.36
CA GLY A 133 -15.24 -5.28 -1.67
C GLY A 133 -14.32 -4.06 -1.65
N TYR A 134 -13.00 -4.24 -1.51
CA TYR A 134 -12.05 -3.11 -1.58
C TYR A 134 -12.05 -2.43 -2.94
N PHE A 135 -12.23 -3.18 -4.03
CA PHE A 135 -12.35 -2.61 -5.36
C PHE A 135 -13.56 -1.66 -5.45
N VAL A 136 -14.68 -2.02 -4.84
CA VAL A 136 -15.87 -1.14 -4.75
C VAL A 136 -15.54 0.14 -3.99
N ILE A 137 -14.80 0.05 -2.88
CA ILE A 137 -14.33 1.24 -2.15
C ILE A 137 -13.43 2.12 -3.02
N GLY A 138 -12.51 1.54 -3.78
CA GLY A 138 -11.67 2.28 -4.72
C GLY A 138 -12.48 3.05 -5.77
N VAL A 139 -13.52 2.44 -6.33
CA VAL A 139 -14.45 3.13 -7.25
C VAL A 139 -15.19 4.26 -6.54
N LEU A 140 -15.68 4.04 -5.32
CA LEU A 140 -16.33 5.09 -4.51
C LEU A 140 -15.39 6.26 -4.21
N MET A 141 -14.09 6.00 -3.98
CA MET A 141 -13.08 7.05 -3.80
C MET A 141 -12.90 7.89 -5.06
N VAL A 142 -12.83 7.25 -6.24
CA VAL A 142 -12.68 7.96 -7.52
C VAL A 142 -13.89 8.85 -7.83
N ILE A 143 -15.10 8.39 -7.51
CA ILE A 143 -16.36 9.15 -7.66
C ILE A 143 -16.45 10.26 -6.59
N GLY A 144 -15.98 9.97 -5.37
CA GLY A 144 -16.02 10.86 -4.22
C GLY A 144 -14.86 11.86 -4.13
N ARG A 145 -14.01 11.96 -5.16
CA ARG A 145 -12.87 12.90 -5.17
C ARG A 145 -13.32 14.35 -5.22
N ASP A 146 -12.56 15.24 -4.59
CA ASP A 146 -12.74 16.69 -4.64
C ASP A 146 -11.37 17.36 -4.75
N SER A 147 -11.23 18.32 -5.66
CA SER A 147 -9.98 19.06 -5.89
C SER A 147 -10.29 20.51 -6.23
N THR A 148 -9.81 21.45 -5.41
CA THR A 148 -10.04 22.89 -5.61
C THR A 148 -8.79 23.69 -5.31
N ILE A 149 -8.55 24.76 -6.06
CA ILE A 149 -7.45 25.69 -5.77
C ILE A 149 -8.03 26.84 -4.94
N ARG A 150 -7.48 27.04 -3.73
CA ARG A 150 -7.86 28.13 -2.82
C ARG A 150 -6.60 28.89 -2.43
N ASP A 151 -6.63 30.22 -2.52
CA ASP A 151 -5.51 31.09 -2.12
C ASP A 151 -4.15 30.70 -2.74
N GLY A 152 -4.18 30.27 -4.02
CA GLY A 152 -2.97 29.85 -4.74
C GLY A 152 -2.41 28.50 -4.32
N VAL A 153 -3.11 27.73 -3.47
CA VAL A 153 -2.73 26.36 -3.10
C VAL A 153 -3.78 25.33 -3.53
N CYS A 154 -3.31 24.21 -4.09
CA CYS A 154 -4.16 23.06 -4.40
C CYS A 154 -4.61 22.37 -3.11
N VAL A 155 -5.93 22.26 -2.91
CA VAL A 155 -6.56 21.53 -1.82
C VAL A 155 -7.27 20.31 -2.42
N ILE A 156 -6.86 19.13 -1.97
CA ILE A 156 -7.36 17.84 -2.44
C ILE A 156 -8.07 17.12 -1.29
N GLY A 157 -9.03 16.26 -1.61
CA GLY A 157 -9.74 15.51 -0.60
C GLY A 157 -10.74 14.51 -1.16
N LEU A 158 -11.46 13.90 -0.23
CA LEU A 158 -12.56 13.00 -0.51
C LEU A 158 -13.80 13.46 0.25
N LYS A 159 -14.97 13.28 -0.39
CA LYS A 159 -16.27 13.50 0.27
C LYS A 159 -16.41 12.57 1.47
N SER A 160 -17.10 13.05 2.51
CA SER A 160 -17.20 12.35 3.80
C SER A 160 -17.72 10.92 3.70
N TYR A 161 -18.63 10.62 2.77
CA TYR A 161 -19.12 9.24 2.57
C TYR A 161 -18.03 8.30 2.04
N ALA A 162 -17.14 8.77 1.16
CA ALA A 162 -16.06 7.97 0.59
C ALA A 162 -14.94 7.79 1.62
N THR A 163 -14.58 8.85 2.34
CA THR A 163 -13.62 8.79 3.46
C THR A 163 -14.11 7.85 4.55
N LEU A 164 -15.36 7.98 5.01
CA LEU A 164 -15.91 7.11 6.06
C LEU A 164 -15.95 5.64 5.61
N SER A 165 -16.34 5.39 4.36
CA SER A 165 -16.35 4.04 3.79
C SER A 165 -14.95 3.43 3.73
N LEU A 166 -13.95 4.20 3.28
CA LEU A 166 -12.55 3.76 3.25
C LEU A 166 -12.06 3.38 4.64
N ILE A 167 -12.24 4.28 5.62
CA ILE A 167 -11.77 4.07 7.00
C ILE A 167 -12.43 2.83 7.62
N SER A 168 -13.76 2.75 7.51
CA SER A 168 -14.51 1.62 8.04
C SER A 168 -14.05 0.30 7.43
N TYR A 169 -13.79 0.30 6.12
CA TYR A 169 -13.37 -0.89 5.40
C TYR A 169 -11.94 -1.29 5.74
N ASP A 170 -10.99 -0.33 5.75
CA ASP A 170 -9.60 -0.55 6.16
C ASP A 170 -9.55 -1.16 7.57
N ILE A 171 -10.25 -0.57 8.55
CA ILE A 171 -10.29 -1.10 9.94
C ILE A 171 -10.84 -2.53 9.95
N SER A 172 -11.97 -2.78 9.27
CA SER A 172 -12.61 -4.10 9.24
C SER A 172 -11.71 -5.17 8.61
N LEU A 173 -11.07 -4.85 7.49
CA LEU A 173 -10.10 -5.72 6.83
C LEU A 173 -8.91 -6.04 7.71
N ASN A 174 -8.38 -5.02 8.36
CA ASN A 174 -7.18 -5.13 9.17
C ASN A 174 -7.44 -6.02 10.38
N ILE A 175 -8.59 -5.88 11.04
CA ILE A 175 -9.05 -6.79 12.11
C ILE A 175 -9.19 -8.21 11.55
N PHE A 176 -9.92 -8.38 10.44
CA PHE A 176 -10.16 -9.70 9.83
C PHE A 176 -8.85 -10.44 9.49
N LEU A 177 -7.92 -9.78 8.80
CA LEU A 177 -6.64 -10.38 8.42
C LEU A 177 -5.76 -10.68 9.64
N THR A 178 -5.76 -9.80 10.64
CA THR A 178 -5.01 -10.02 11.89
C THR A 178 -5.51 -11.25 12.63
N THR A 179 -6.84 -11.40 12.77
CA THR A 179 -7.45 -12.60 13.35
C THR A 179 -7.09 -13.85 12.56
N MET A 180 -7.12 -13.78 11.22
CA MET A 180 -6.74 -14.90 10.35
C MET A 180 -5.27 -15.33 10.50
N PHE A 181 -4.35 -14.43 10.82
CA PHE A 181 -2.95 -14.78 11.08
C PHE A 181 -2.72 -15.30 12.51
N LEU A 182 -3.39 -14.72 13.50
CA LEU A 182 -3.24 -15.10 14.91
C LEU A 182 -3.91 -16.44 15.22
N TRP A 183 -5.05 -16.74 14.60
CA TRP A 183 -5.83 -17.94 14.89
C TRP A 183 -5.02 -19.24 14.71
N PRO A 184 -4.35 -19.49 13.57
CA PRO A 184 -3.52 -20.68 13.41
C PRO A 184 -2.31 -20.72 14.37
N LEU A 185 -1.81 -19.57 14.81
CA LEU A 185 -0.67 -19.50 15.73
C LEU A 185 -1.05 -19.88 17.17
N TRP A 186 -2.30 -19.64 17.56
CA TRP A 186 -2.83 -19.93 18.89
C TRP A 186 -3.48 -21.32 19.00
N VAL A 187 -4.18 -21.75 17.95
CA VAL A 187 -5.02 -22.96 18.01
C VAL A 187 -4.33 -24.21 17.44
N SER A 188 -3.35 -24.07 16.53
CA SER A 188 -2.77 -25.23 15.82
C SER A 188 -1.51 -25.81 16.49
N ASN A 189 -1.57 -27.08 16.90
CA ASN A 189 -0.43 -27.95 17.27
C ASN A 189 0.05 -28.79 16.07
N PRO A 190 1.30 -29.33 16.07
CA PRO A 190 2.54 -28.57 16.00
C PRO A 190 2.75 -27.98 14.60
N MET A 191 2.68 -26.64 14.49
CA MET A 191 3.13 -25.95 13.28
C MET A 191 4.64 -26.10 13.15
N SER A 192 5.13 -26.45 11.95
CA SER A 192 6.58 -26.55 11.72
C SER A 192 7.27 -25.24 12.12
N PRO A 193 8.46 -25.27 12.74
CA PRO A 193 9.17 -24.06 13.15
C PRO A 193 9.36 -23.06 12.01
N ARG A 194 9.53 -23.57 10.77
CA ARG A 194 9.59 -22.78 9.54
C ARG A 194 8.28 -22.04 9.24
N LEU A 195 7.14 -22.72 9.29
CA LEU A 195 5.83 -22.08 9.04
C LEU A 195 5.49 -21.07 10.15
N ARG A 196 5.83 -21.37 11.40
CA ARG A 196 5.67 -20.45 12.53
C ARG A 196 6.50 -19.17 12.38
N ALA A 197 7.74 -19.29 11.90
CA ALA A 197 8.60 -18.14 11.62
C ALA A 197 8.03 -17.27 10.47
N VAL A 198 7.52 -17.90 9.42
CA VAL A 198 6.83 -17.19 8.31
C VAL A 198 5.59 -16.47 8.82
N ALA A 199 4.74 -17.14 9.59
CA ALA A 199 3.51 -16.55 10.14
C ALA A 199 3.80 -15.35 11.06
N LYS A 200 4.77 -15.47 11.99
CA LYS A 200 5.17 -14.35 12.86
C LYS A 200 5.70 -13.16 12.07
N ARG A 201 6.53 -13.39 11.05
CA ARG A 201 7.08 -12.30 10.22
C ARG A 201 6.02 -11.61 9.37
N THR A 202 5.12 -12.38 8.78
CA THR A 202 3.98 -11.82 8.05
C THR A 202 3.06 -11.05 8.99
N LEU A 203 2.89 -11.50 10.23
CA LEU A 203 2.16 -10.74 11.25
C LEU A 203 2.83 -9.40 11.56
N TYR A 204 4.15 -9.37 11.83
CA TYR A 204 4.86 -8.11 12.06
C TYR A 204 4.72 -7.15 10.88
N GLY A 205 4.91 -7.66 9.66
CA GLY A 205 4.76 -6.87 8.45
C GLY A 205 3.34 -6.37 8.21
N ALA A 206 2.33 -7.20 8.48
CA ALA A 206 0.93 -6.78 8.46
C ALA A 206 0.71 -5.67 9.48
N CYS A 207 1.08 -5.86 10.75
CA CYS A 207 0.93 -4.83 11.80
C CYS A 207 1.61 -3.51 11.43
N THR A 208 2.83 -3.53 10.88
CA THR A 208 3.50 -2.32 10.39
C THR A 208 2.65 -1.61 9.33
N SER A 209 2.09 -2.37 8.38
CA SER A 209 1.21 -1.83 7.35
C SER A 209 -0.07 -1.22 7.93
N LEU A 210 -0.68 -1.91 8.90
CA LEU A 210 -1.90 -1.42 9.57
C LEU A 210 -1.66 -0.11 10.31
N VAL A 211 -0.57 -0.04 11.08
CA VAL A 211 -0.23 1.14 11.87
C VAL A 211 0.07 2.32 10.96
N SER A 212 0.86 2.11 9.90
CA SER A 212 1.18 3.14 8.91
C SER A 212 -0.09 3.73 8.30
N SER A 213 -1.02 2.87 7.88
CA SER A 213 -2.27 3.32 7.26
C SER A 213 -3.24 3.95 8.24
N ALA A 214 -3.29 3.47 9.50
CA ALA A 214 -4.09 4.08 10.55
C ALA A 214 -3.61 5.52 10.83
N ILE A 215 -2.30 5.76 10.81
CA ILE A 215 -1.73 7.11 10.95
C ILE A 215 -2.14 7.99 9.76
N ASN A 216 -2.01 7.50 8.51
CA ASN A 216 -2.39 8.27 7.32
C ASN A 216 -3.89 8.64 7.34
N ILE A 217 -4.74 7.70 7.73
CA ILE A 217 -6.18 7.91 7.90
C ILE A 217 -6.49 8.90 9.03
N ALA A 218 -5.77 8.81 10.16
CA ALA A 218 -5.98 9.69 11.29
C ALA A 218 -5.62 11.14 10.93
N ILE A 219 -4.56 11.35 10.13
CA ILE A 219 -4.20 12.67 9.59
C ILE A 219 -5.35 13.21 8.73
N LEU A 220 -5.82 12.42 7.76
CA LEU A 220 -6.95 12.77 6.88
C LEU A 220 -8.23 13.13 7.64
N PHE A 221 -8.53 12.36 8.70
CA PHE A 221 -9.69 12.61 9.54
C PHE A 221 -9.54 13.90 10.35
N SER A 222 -8.37 14.14 10.94
CA SER A 222 -8.10 15.33 11.75
C SER A 222 -8.21 16.64 10.95
N LEU A 223 -7.99 16.57 9.64
CA LEU A 223 -8.09 17.70 8.72
C LEU A 223 -9.47 17.82 8.05
N GLY A 224 -10.49 17.08 8.53
CA GLY A 224 -11.87 17.25 8.08
C GLY A 224 -12.12 16.79 6.63
N GLY A 225 -11.26 15.91 6.09
CA GLY A 225 -11.40 15.35 4.75
C GLY A 225 -10.95 16.25 3.60
N LYS A 226 -10.41 17.45 3.88
CA LYS A 226 -9.77 18.34 2.91
C LYS A 226 -8.37 18.69 3.37
N GLU A 227 -7.38 18.43 2.53
CA GLU A 227 -5.98 18.66 2.86
C GLU A 227 -5.29 19.47 1.76
N ILE A 228 -4.20 20.13 2.14
CA ILE A 228 -3.30 20.72 1.15
C ILE A 228 -2.69 19.57 0.34
N GLY A 229 -2.71 19.66 -0.99
CA GLY A 229 -2.28 18.60 -1.88
C GLY A 229 -0.90 18.03 -1.57
N TYR A 230 0.05 18.91 -1.23
CA TYR A 230 1.40 18.54 -0.81
C TYR A 230 1.44 17.67 0.46
N ILE A 231 0.59 17.95 1.45
CA ILE A 231 0.52 17.17 2.70
C ILE A 231 0.00 15.76 2.39
N CYS A 232 -1.13 15.68 1.67
CA CYS A 232 -1.79 14.43 1.37
C CYS A 232 -0.90 13.51 0.50
N LEU A 233 -0.28 14.06 -0.55
CA LEU A 233 0.64 13.32 -1.42
C LEU A 233 1.88 12.85 -0.66
N THR A 234 2.49 13.69 0.18
CA THR A 234 3.65 13.30 0.99
C THR A 234 3.29 12.21 1.99
N SER A 235 2.18 12.36 2.72
CA SER A 235 1.73 11.38 3.71
C SER A 235 1.42 10.03 3.06
N CYS A 236 0.72 10.03 1.92
CA CYS A 236 0.48 8.80 1.16
C CYS A 236 1.77 8.19 0.60
N THR A 237 2.72 9.02 0.16
CA THR A 237 4.04 8.58 -0.31
C THR A 237 4.79 7.85 0.80
N ILE A 238 4.81 8.42 2.01
CA ILE A 238 5.43 7.80 3.19
C ILE A 238 4.75 6.46 3.53
N ASP A 239 3.41 6.41 3.52
CA ASP A 239 2.67 5.17 3.80
C ASP A 239 3.02 4.06 2.80
N VAL A 240 3.00 4.34 1.50
CA VAL A 240 3.35 3.32 0.50
C VAL A 240 4.82 2.89 0.59
N MET A 241 5.73 3.80 0.94
CA MET A 241 7.15 3.49 1.13
C MET A 241 7.34 2.53 2.31
N ILE A 242 6.72 2.83 3.46
CA ILE A 242 6.78 1.97 4.65
C ILE A 242 6.22 0.59 4.31
N ASN A 243 5.07 0.52 3.64
CA ASN A 243 4.45 -0.73 3.21
C ASN A 243 5.34 -1.53 2.26
N SER A 244 5.92 -0.87 1.25
CA SER A 244 6.83 -1.48 0.28
C SER A 244 8.10 -2.03 0.93
N PHE A 245 8.73 -1.28 1.83
CA PHE A 245 9.94 -1.74 2.53
C PHE A 245 9.62 -2.87 3.50
N ALA A 246 8.49 -2.81 4.22
CA ALA A 246 8.04 -3.90 5.07
C ALA A 246 7.80 -5.19 4.28
N LEU A 247 7.17 -5.10 3.09
CA LEU A 247 6.99 -6.25 2.20
C LEU A 247 8.32 -6.79 1.65
N PHE A 248 9.21 -5.89 1.22
CA PHE A 248 10.54 -6.26 0.75
C PHE A 248 11.32 -7.03 1.81
N TRP A 249 11.30 -6.56 3.07
CA TRP A 249 11.93 -7.21 4.21
C TRP A 249 11.39 -8.62 4.46
N GLN A 250 10.06 -8.78 4.46
CA GLN A 250 9.39 -10.06 4.69
C GLN A 250 9.85 -11.14 3.70
N VAL A 251 10.05 -10.78 2.43
CA VAL A 251 10.43 -11.74 1.39
C VAL A 251 11.95 -11.95 1.31
N LEU A 252 12.77 -11.05 1.85
CA LEU A 252 14.24 -11.13 1.70
C LEU A 252 14.81 -12.30 2.52
N ILE A 253 14.36 -12.39 3.77
CA ILE A 253 14.87 -13.36 4.75
C ILE A 253 14.27 -14.76 4.52
N CYS A 254 13.22 -14.87 3.70
CA CYS A 254 12.73 -16.19 3.29
C CYS A 254 13.72 -16.91 2.36
N ARG A 255 14.59 -16.16 1.64
CA ARG A 255 15.62 -16.73 0.77
C ARG A 255 16.83 -17.24 1.56
N SER A 256 17.19 -16.59 2.67
CA SER A 256 18.27 -17.04 3.56
C SER A 256 17.90 -18.28 4.38
N LEU A 257 16.63 -18.44 4.75
CA LEU A 257 16.12 -19.65 5.42
C LEU A 257 15.94 -20.87 4.50
N GLN A 258 16.04 -20.72 3.18
CA GLN A 258 16.12 -21.86 2.24
C GLN A 258 17.57 -22.34 2.02
N LEU A 259 18.56 -21.62 2.55
CA LEU A 259 19.98 -21.93 2.43
C LEU A 259 20.57 -22.55 3.71
N TYR A 260 19.73 -22.83 4.72
CA TYR A 260 20.03 -23.56 5.95
C TYR A 260 18.93 -24.59 6.24
#